data_AF-A0A352N3G6-F1
#
_entry.id   AF-A0A352N3G6-F1
#
_cell.length_a   1.000
_cell.length_b   1.000
_cell.length_c   1.000
_cell.angle_alpha   90.00
_cell.angle_beta   90.00
_cell.angle_gamma   90.00
#
_symmetry.space_group_name_H-M   'P 1'
#
loop_
_entity.id
_entity.type
_entity.pdbx_description
1 polymer ?
#
loop_
_entity_poly.entity_id
_entity_poly.type
_entity_poly.pdbx_seq_one_letter_code
_entity_poly.pdbx_strand_id
1 'polypeptide(L)'
;MKKMTVVLVSGCLLSGAMFLTGGSVLGQEDKDQIAAPQNPAADKAADKPADKGADKAAAQGGNQRQGQRQGPGNFDPQKMQQQFMDSIKETLSVTDEDWNTMKPLIEKVMTLSRELRSQGRMGFTGGRRGGPGGTEQQPTTDAGKAIQALKTTLDNANSTPEEIKASLDAVRAVKKKSEGDLAKAKEELLKAITPRQEGRLVQLGIID
;
A
#
# COMPACT_ATOMS: atom_id res chain seq x y z
N MET A 1 -34.55 26.74 -4.36
CA MET A 1 -34.84 25.38 -4.86
C MET A 1 -34.63 25.34 -6.36
N LYS A 2 -33.49 24.83 -6.83
CA LYS A 2 -33.24 24.57 -8.26
C LYS A 2 -32.62 23.17 -8.36
N LYS A 3 -33.43 22.22 -8.80
CA LYS A 3 -33.05 20.86 -9.13
C LYS A 3 -32.36 20.90 -10.50
N MET A 4 -31.10 20.49 -10.58
CA MET A 4 -30.44 20.26 -11.86
C MET A 4 -30.24 18.76 -12.04
N THR A 5 -31.25 18.18 -12.67
CA THR A 5 -31.17 16.96 -13.49
C THR A 5 -30.25 17.20 -14.67
N VAL A 6 -29.49 16.18 -15.12
CA VAL A 6 -28.96 15.91 -16.49
C VAL A 6 -27.57 15.27 -16.38
N VAL A 7 -27.14 14.23 -17.12
CA VAL A 7 -27.71 13.20 -18.00
C VAL A 7 -26.61 12.13 -18.03
N LEU A 8 -26.98 10.87 -17.84
CA LEU A 8 -26.07 9.73 -17.84
C LEU A 8 -25.91 9.23 -19.27
N VAL A 9 -24.74 9.47 -19.89
CA VAL A 9 -24.39 8.87 -21.19
C VAL A 9 -23.66 7.56 -20.94
N SER A 10 -24.43 6.47 -21.03
CA SER A 10 -23.95 5.09 -21.04
C SER A 10 -23.43 4.76 -22.45
N GLY A 11 -22.12 4.59 -22.59
CA GLY A 11 -21.47 4.08 -23.80
C GLY A 11 -20.77 2.77 -23.47
N CYS A 12 -21.46 1.65 -23.66
CA CYS A 12 -20.96 0.29 -23.47
C CYS A 12 -20.49 -0.23 -24.83
N LEU A 13 -19.18 -0.41 -25.03
CA LEU A 13 -18.64 -1.18 -26.14
C LEU A 13 -18.13 -2.52 -25.60
N LEU A 14 -18.90 -3.55 -25.92
CA LEU A 14 -18.58 -4.96 -25.76
C LEU A 14 -17.41 -5.33 -26.68
N SER A 15 -16.38 -5.95 -26.12
CA SER A 15 -15.51 -6.84 -26.88
C SER A 15 -15.19 -8.04 -25.99
N GLY A 16 -15.74 -9.18 -26.41
CA GLY A 16 -15.53 -10.48 -25.81
C GLY A 16 -14.22 -11.10 -26.29
N ALA A 17 -13.65 -11.94 -25.43
CA ALA A 17 -12.68 -12.95 -25.82
C ALA A 17 -13.14 -14.27 -25.20
N MET A 18 -13.71 -15.12 -26.06
CA MET A 18 -13.85 -16.56 -25.83
C MET A 18 -12.45 -17.15 -25.64
N PHE A 19 -12.24 -17.93 -24.58
CA PHE A 19 -11.17 -18.92 -24.57
C PHE A 19 -11.78 -20.31 -24.51
N LEU A 20 -11.41 -21.10 -25.52
CA LEU A 20 -11.88 -22.45 -25.81
C LEU A 20 -11.49 -23.45 -24.73
N THR A 21 -12.41 -24.40 -24.58
CA THR A 21 -12.28 -25.72 -23.98
C THR A 21 -11.15 -26.57 -24.55
N GLY A 22 -10.51 -27.37 -23.70
CA GLY A 22 -9.71 -28.53 -24.08
C GLY A 22 -9.43 -29.38 -22.85
N GLY A 23 -10.26 -30.43 -22.65
CA GLY A 23 -10.06 -31.40 -21.59
C GLY A 23 -9.18 -32.57 -22.04
N SER A 24 -8.56 -33.27 -21.09
CA SER A 24 -8.57 -34.73 -21.00
C SER A 24 -7.97 -35.21 -19.68
N VAL A 25 -8.51 -36.34 -19.26
CA VAL A 25 -8.51 -37.02 -17.97
C VAL A 25 -7.60 -38.25 -18.02
N LEU A 26 -7.34 -38.85 -16.84
CA LEU A 26 -6.69 -40.16 -16.54
C LEU A 26 -5.15 -40.09 -16.44
N GLY A 27 -4.46 -40.58 -15.40
CA GLY A 27 -4.81 -41.48 -14.29
C GLY A 27 -3.73 -42.58 -14.18
N GLN A 28 -2.93 -42.57 -13.11
CA GLN A 28 -2.23 -43.71 -12.43
C GLN A 28 -1.23 -43.09 -11.43
N GLU A 29 -1.46 -43.09 -10.11
CA GLU A 29 -1.17 -44.18 -9.16
C GLU A 29 0.24 -44.76 -9.28
N ASP A 30 1.13 -44.35 -8.38
CA ASP A 30 2.01 -45.33 -7.74
C ASP A 30 2.29 -44.98 -6.28
N LYS A 31 2.35 -46.04 -5.49
CA LYS A 31 2.35 -46.08 -4.03
C LYS A 31 3.78 -45.93 -3.54
N ASP A 32 3.98 -45.08 -2.53
CA ASP A 32 4.99 -45.35 -1.50
C ASP A 32 4.57 -44.71 -0.17
N GLN A 33 4.15 -45.59 0.73
CA GLN A 33 4.02 -45.35 2.17
C GLN A 33 5.40 -45.48 2.79
N ILE A 34 5.83 -44.53 3.62
CA ILE A 34 6.65 -44.73 4.85
C ILE A 34 6.26 -43.53 5.75
N ALA A 35 5.24 -43.67 6.59
CA ALA A 35 5.32 -44.04 8.01
C ALA A 35 6.01 -42.98 8.89
N ALA A 36 5.18 -42.20 9.58
CA ALA A 36 5.54 -41.41 10.75
C ALA A 36 5.77 -42.34 11.96
N PRO A 37 6.73 -42.03 12.86
CA PRO A 37 6.69 -42.57 14.20
C PRO A 37 6.15 -41.51 15.18
N GLN A 38 4.93 -41.76 15.66
CA GLN A 38 4.56 -41.39 17.02
C GLN A 38 5.14 -42.47 17.95
N ASN A 39 5.77 -42.08 19.05
CA ASN A 39 5.71 -42.92 20.25
C ASN A 39 5.74 -42.05 21.52
N PRO A 40 4.76 -42.21 22.43
CA PRO A 40 4.69 -41.54 23.72
C PRO A 40 5.36 -42.41 24.80
N ALA A 41 6.12 -41.79 25.71
CA ALA A 41 6.44 -42.41 26.99
C ALA A 41 6.83 -41.34 28.01
N ALA A 42 6.00 -41.22 29.04
CA ALA A 42 6.35 -40.63 30.32
C ALA A 42 7.06 -41.70 31.17
N ASP A 43 8.14 -41.34 31.86
CA ASP A 43 8.41 -41.91 33.17
C ASP A 43 9.26 -40.97 34.04
N LYS A 44 9.20 -41.26 35.34
CA LYS A 44 9.25 -40.39 36.51
C LYS A 44 10.65 -40.01 37.04
N ALA A 45 10.60 -38.94 37.84
CA ALA A 45 11.22 -38.74 39.16
C ALA A 45 12.74 -38.58 39.32
N ALA A 46 13.06 -37.40 39.88
CA ALA A 46 13.91 -37.14 41.06
C ALA A 46 15.34 -37.73 41.11
N ASP A 47 16.34 -36.84 41.11
CA ASP A 47 17.09 -36.62 42.34
C ASP A 47 17.79 -35.25 42.36
N LYS A 48 17.92 -34.66 43.54
CA LYS A 48 18.61 -33.40 43.82
C LYS A 48 19.88 -33.77 44.60
N PRO A 49 20.97 -33.02 44.44
CA PRO A 49 21.54 -32.45 45.66
C PRO A 49 21.91 -30.98 45.48
N ALA A 50 21.66 -30.23 46.54
CA ALA A 50 22.19 -28.90 46.75
C ALA A 50 23.59 -29.01 47.34
N ASP A 51 24.53 -28.19 46.87
CA ASP A 51 25.63 -27.72 47.71
C ASP A 51 25.91 -26.23 47.43
N LYS A 52 26.18 -25.49 48.50
CA LYS A 52 26.36 -24.04 48.55
C LYS A 52 27.85 -23.75 48.69
N GLY A 53 28.36 -22.80 47.92
CA GLY A 53 29.66 -22.18 48.19
C GLY A 53 29.87 -20.96 47.31
N ALA A 54 29.86 -19.78 47.90
CA ALA A 54 30.16 -18.51 47.25
C ALA A 54 31.64 -18.44 46.85
N ASP A 55 31.98 -17.64 45.83
CA ASP A 55 33.02 -16.59 45.91
C ASP A 55 33.17 -15.83 44.57
N LYS A 56 33.35 -14.50 44.69
CA LYS A 56 33.52 -13.53 43.60
C LYS A 56 34.84 -13.74 42.84
N ALA A 57 34.78 -13.73 41.51
CA ALA A 57 35.85 -13.18 40.68
C ALA A 57 35.29 -12.71 39.32
N ALA A 58 35.47 -11.42 39.03
CA ALA A 58 35.22 -10.83 37.73
C ALA A 58 36.30 -11.26 36.73
N ALA A 59 35.91 -11.63 35.50
CA ALA A 59 36.62 -11.29 34.27
C ALA A 59 35.91 -11.87 33.03
N GLN A 60 35.69 -10.98 32.06
CA GLN A 60 35.90 -11.22 30.63
C GLN A 60 34.76 -11.81 29.78
N GLY A 61 34.19 -10.93 28.94
CA GLY A 61 34.01 -11.25 27.52
C GLY A 61 32.66 -11.79 27.05
N GLY A 62 31.55 -11.28 27.57
CA GLY A 62 30.19 -11.66 27.13
C GLY A 62 29.49 -10.60 26.30
N ASN A 63 30.03 -10.27 25.12
CA ASN A 63 29.31 -9.78 23.95
C ASN A 63 28.12 -8.82 24.20
N GLN A 64 28.42 -7.54 24.49
CA GLN A 64 27.50 -6.41 24.28
C GLN A 64 27.22 -6.23 22.77
N ARG A 65 26.54 -7.19 22.15
CA ARG A 65 25.77 -6.99 20.92
C ARG A 65 24.32 -6.75 21.34
N GLN A 66 24.15 -5.72 22.17
CA GLN A 66 22.87 -5.07 22.32
C GLN A 66 22.63 -4.38 20.99
N GLY A 67 21.98 -5.09 20.06
CA GLY A 67 21.53 -4.51 18.82
C GLY A 67 20.81 -3.23 19.18
N GLN A 68 21.43 -2.10 18.86
CA GLN A 68 20.73 -0.85 18.73
C GLN A 68 19.72 -1.09 17.62
N ARG A 69 18.56 -1.63 18.00
CA ARG A 69 17.31 -1.39 17.29
C ARG A 69 17.16 0.12 17.38
N GLN A 70 17.75 0.81 16.40
CA GLN A 70 17.45 2.19 16.10
C GLN A 70 15.93 2.21 15.98
N GLY A 71 15.28 2.66 17.06
CA GLY A 71 13.85 2.92 17.04
C GLY A 71 13.57 3.83 15.86
N PRO A 72 12.36 3.77 15.27
CA PRO A 72 12.03 4.61 14.12
C PRO A 72 12.46 6.04 14.45
N GLY A 73 13.50 6.51 13.77
CA GLY A 73 14.05 7.84 14.01
C GLY A 73 12.91 8.85 13.84
N ASN A 74 13.00 9.99 14.54
CA ASN A 74 12.04 11.07 14.39
C ASN A 74 12.06 11.55 12.93
N PHE A 75 11.23 10.92 12.11
CA PHE A 75 11.27 11.05 10.67
C PHE A 75 10.29 12.14 10.29
N ASP A 76 10.82 13.35 10.10
CA ASP A 76 10.03 14.47 9.62
C ASP A 76 9.62 14.22 8.15
N PRO A 77 8.32 14.02 7.87
CA PRO A 77 7.86 13.75 6.52
C PRO A 77 8.17 14.88 5.53
N GLN A 78 8.22 16.12 6.02
CA GLN A 78 8.48 17.30 5.19
C GLN A 78 9.94 17.36 4.78
N LYS A 79 10.87 17.11 5.71
CA LYS A 79 12.31 17.04 5.40
C LYS A 79 12.61 15.94 4.39
N MET A 80 11.94 14.81 4.55
CA MET A 80 12.02 13.68 3.63
C MET A 80 11.61 14.04 2.20
N GLN A 81 10.49 14.76 2.08
CA GLN A 81 9.96 15.19 0.80
C GLN A 81 10.94 16.16 0.14
N GLN A 82 11.51 17.10 0.90
CA GLN A 82 12.52 18.03 0.40
C GLN A 82 13.74 17.28 -0.15
N GLN A 83 14.32 16.36 0.63
CA GLN A 83 15.49 15.57 0.22
C GLN A 83 15.21 14.76 -1.06
N PHE A 84 14.01 14.21 -1.18
CA PHE A 84 13.61 13.49 -2.39
C PHE A 84 13.51 14.42 -3.60
N MET A 85 12.93 15.63 -3.43
CA MET A 85 12.85 16.62 -4.52
C MET A 85 14.23 17.12 -4.95
N ASP A 86 15.14 17.34 -4.00
CA ASP A 86 16.53 17.74 -4.31
C ASP A 86 17.25 16.63 -5.08
N SER A 87 17.03 15.37 -4.71
CA SER A 87 17.59 14.21 -5.42
C SER A 87 17.08 14.11 -6.87
N ILE A 88 15.79 14.42 -7.10
CA ILE A 88 15.23 14.48 -8.46
C ILE A 88 15.92 15.59 -9.26
N LYS A 89 16.03 16.79 -8.68
CA LYS A 89 16.65 17.94 -9.35
C LYS A 89 18.07 17.62 -9.81
N GLU A 90 18.88 17.01 -8.94
CA GLU A 90 20.25 16.58 -9.24
C GLU A 90 20.27 15.54 -10.38
N THR A 91 19.38 14.53 -10.30
CA THR A 91 19.28 13.45 -11.29
C THR A 91 18.88 13.96 -12.68
N LEU A 92 18.02 14.98 -12.73
CA LEU A 92 17.61 15.62 -13.98
C LEU A 92 18.71 16.54 -14.54
N SER A 93 19.65 16.97 -13.70
CA SER A 93 20.76 17.89 -14.07
C SER A 93 20.25 19.14 -14.78
N VAL A 94 19.20 19.76 -14.22
CA VAL A 94 18.47 20.90 -14.80
C VAL A 94 18.88 22.23 -14.18
N THR A 95 18.72 23.31 -14.93
CA THR A 95 18.91 24.67 -14.41
C THR A 95 17.83 25.01 -13.38
N ASP A 96 18.07 26.04 -12.56
CA ASP A 96 17.08 26.52 -11.59
C ASP A 96 15.80 27.02 -12.25
N GLU A 97 15.92 27.63 -13.44
CA GLU A 97 14.79 28.16 -14.21
C GLU A 97 13.90 27.03 -14.75
N ASP A 98 14.52 26.01 -15.35
CA ASP A 98 13.79 24.83 -15.82
C ASP A 98 13.13 24.10 -14.65
N TRP A 99 13.88 23.94 -13.54
CA TRP A 99 13.38 23.28 -12.34
C TRP A 99 12.15 23.97 -11.77
N ASN A 100 12.11 25.31 -11.72
CA ASN A 100 10.95 26.06 -11.23
C ASN A 100 9.69 25.81 -12.07
N THR A 101 9.84 25.50 -13.37
CA THR A 101 8.72 25.18 -14.27
C THR A 101 8.24 23.74 -14.09
N MET A 102 9.17 22.78 -13.98
CA MET A 102 8.84 21.34 -13.91
C MET A 102 8.45 20.87 -12.50
N LYS A 103 9.02 21.47 -11.45
CA LYS A 103 8.77 21.11 -10.05
C LYS A 103 7.28 21.00 -9.70
N PRO A 104 6.41 22.01 -9.97
CA PRO A 104 4.99 21.90 -9.62
C PRO A 104 4.28 20.77 -10.37
N LEU A 105 4.71 20.43 -11.60
CA LEU A 105 4.16 19.33 -12.38
C LEU A 105 4.58 17.97 -11.81
N ILE A 106 5.85 17.83 -11.42
CA ILE A 106 6.37 16.64 -10.75
C ILE A 106 5.65 16.42 -9.41
N GLU A 107 5.51 17.47 -8.59
CA GLU A 107 4.79 17.41 -7.31
C GLU A 107 3.32 17.00 -7.50
N LYS A 108 2.65 17.52 -8.54
CA LYS A 108 1.28 17.14 -8.90
C LYS A 108 1.18 15.66 -9.25
N VAL A 109 2.06 15.15 -10.13
CA VAL A 109 2.09 13.71 -10.51
C VAL A 109 2.35 12.83 -9.29
N MET A 110 3.34 13.18 -8.46
CA MET A 110 3.65 12.42 -7.26
C MET A 110 2.50 12.41 -6.25
N THR A 111 1.82 13.55 -6.07
CA THR A 111 0.68 13.67 -5.16
C THR A 111 -0.49 12.81 -5.63
N LEU A 112 -0.87 12.92 -6.91
CA LEU A 112 -1.95 12.11 -7.50
C LEU A 112 -1.62 10.63 -7.51
N SER A 113 -0.36 10.27 -7.81
CA SER A 113 0.12 8.88 -7.78
C SER A 113 0.10 8.32 -6.36
N ARG A 114 0.51 9.11 -5.35
CA ARG A 114 0.42 8.72 -3.95
C ARG A 114 -1.03 8.53 -3.52
N GLU A 115 -1.92 9.43 -3.92
CA GLU A 115 -3.35 9.31 -3.63
C GLU A 115 -3.93 8.04 -4.26
N LEU A 116 -3.65 7.77 -5.53
CA LEU A 116 -4.10 6.56 -6.20
C LEU A 116 -3.56 5.27 -5.54
N ARG A 117 -2.30 5.28 -5.10
CA ARG A 117 -1.70 4.15 -4.36
C ARG A 117 -2.27 4.02 -2.94
N SER A 118 -2.59 5.12 -2.27
CA SER A 118 -3.15 5.10 -0.92
C SER A 118 -4.59 4.55 -0.92
N GLN A 119 -5.35 4.79 -1.99
CA GLN A 119 -6.69 4.21 -2.20
C GLN A 119 -6.70 2.68 -2.11
N GLY A 120 -5.65 2.00 -2.60
CA GLY A 120 -5.53 0.54 -2.54
C GLY A 120 -5.01 0.01 -1.19
N ARG A 121 -4.33 0.85 -0.39
CA ARG A 121 -3.68 0.45 0.87
C ARG A 121 -4.46 0.84 2.12
N MET A 122 -5.48 1.69 2.00
CA MET A 122 -6.31 2.17 3.11
C MET A 122 -7.06 1.05 3.85
N GLY A 123 -7.23 -0.13 3.22
CA GLY A 123 -7.84 -1.31 3.86
C GLY A 123 -6.88 -2.23 4.62
N PHE A 124 -5.56 -2.15 4.38
CA PHE A 124 -4.59 -3.13 4.91
C PHE A 124 -3.49 -2.53 5.79
N THR A 125 -3.21 -1.23 5.70
CA THR A 125 -2.06 -0.61 6.41
C THR A 125 -2.46 0.36 7.52
N GLY A 126 -3.75 0.50 7.82
CA GLY A 126 -4.26 1.49 8.79
C GLY A 126 -5.31 0.99 9.79
N GLY A 127 -5.70 -0.28 9.73
CA GLY A 127 -6.82 -0.81 10.55
C GLY A 127 -6.42 -1.51 11.85
N ARG A 128 -5.14 -1.52 12.25
CA ARG A 128 -4.67 -2.20 13.48
C ARG A 128 -3.64 -1.40 14.28
N ARG A 129 -3.88 -0.10 14.46
CA ARG A 129 -3.08 0.73 15.38
C ARG A 129 -3.98 1.68 16.16
N GLY A 130 -4.16 1.37 17.45
CA GLY A 130 -4.91 2.14 18.43
C GLY A 130 -6.07 1.28 18.95
N GLY A 131 -5.93 0.53 20.04
CA GLY A 131 -5.63 1.06 21.37
C GLY A 131 -6.85 1.83 21.88
N PRO A 132 -7.42 1.54 23.07
CA PRO A 132 -8.57 2.27 23.58
C PRO A 132 -8.23 3.77 23.66
N GLY A 133 -8.79 4.59 22.77
CA GLY A 133 -8.49 6.03 22.66
C GLY A 133 -7.96 6.54 21.31
N GLY A 134 -7.99 5.75 20.22
CA GLY A 134 -7.63 6.24 18.88
C GLY A 134 -8.71 7.13 18.28
N THR A 135 -8.42 8.42 18.11
CA THR A 135 -9.26 9.35 17.33
C THR A 135 -9.42 8.79 15.91
N GLU A 136 -10.65 8.60 15.44
CA GLU A 136 -10.96 8.30 14.04
C GLU A 136 -10.21 9.32 13.15
N GLN A 137 -9.08 8.92 12.55
CA GLN A 137 -8.48 9.74 11.49
C GLN A 137 -9.41 9.66 10.29
N GLN A 138 -10.30 10.64 10.20
CA GLN A 138 -11.24 10.79 9.10
C GLN A 138 -10.46 10.86 7.78
N PRO A 139 -10.85 10.09 6.75
CA PRO A 139 -10.21 10.15 5.45
C PRO A 139 -10.27 11.58 4.89
N THR A 140 -9.11 12.09 4.53
CA THR A 140 -8.96 13.45 3.99
C THR A 140 -9.15 13.51 2.48
N THR A 141 -8.92 12.41 1.78
CA THR A 141 -9.07 12.30 0.31
C THR A 141 -10.50 11.95 -0.10
N ASP A 142 -10.92 12.36 -1.28
CA ASP A 142 -12.27 12.08 -1.81
C ASP A 142 -12.51 10.57 -1.95
N ALA A 143 -11.48 9.84 -2.38
CA ALA A 143 -11.56 8.39 -2.50
C ALA A 143 -11.61 7.70 -1.14
N GLY A 144 -10.88 8.22 -0.15
CA GLY A 144 -10.97 7.73 1.23
C GLY A 144 -12.38 7.92 1.80
N LYS A 145 -13.01 9.08 1.56
CA LYS A 145 -14.39 9.36 1.96
C LYS A 145 -15.38 8.43 1.26
N ALA A 146 -15.24 8.21 -0.05
CA ALA A 146 -16.09 7.30 -0.80
C ALA A 146 -15.97 5.84 -0.31
N ILE A 147 -14.76 5.39 0.01
CA ILE A 147 -14.51 4.05 0.58
C ILE A 147 -15.10 3.94 2.00
N GLN A 148 -14.96 4.97 2.82
CA GLN A 148 -15.57 4.99 4.16
C GLN A 148 -17.10 4.98 4.07
N ALA A 149 -17.69 5.73 3.14
CA ALA A 149 -19.13 5.70 2.91
C ALA A 149 -19.60 4.31 2.50
N LEU A 150 -18.90 3.65 1.56
CA LEU A 150 -19.17 2.26 1.20
C LEU A 150 -19.07 1.33 2.41
N LYS A 151 -18.03 1.47 3.24
CA LYS A 151 -17.88 0.68 4.46
C LYS A 151 -19.07 0.89 5.41
N THR A 152 -19.45 2.12 5.69
CA THR A 152 -20.60 2.45 6.55
C THR A 152 -21.90 1.87 6.01
N THR A 153 -22.13 1.93 4.69
CA THR A 153 -23.30 1.30 4.04
C THR A 153 -23.27 -0.22 4.19
N LEU A 154 -22.11 -0.87 4.05
CA LEU A 154 -21.98 -2.31 4.23
C LEU A 154 -22.10 -2.76 5.69
N ASP A 155 -21.65 -1.94 6.64
CA ASP A 155 -21.75 -2.19 8.08
C ASP A 155 -23.20 -2.02 8.60
N ASN A 156 -24.04 -1.28 7.87
CA ASN A 156 -25.46 -1.15 8.16
C ASN A 156 -26.25 -2.35 7.61
N ALA A 157 -26.70 -3.24 8.50
CA ALA A 157 -27.49 -4.42 8.12
C ALA A 157 -28.82 -4.09 7.41
N ASN A 158 -29.33 -2.86 7.54
CA ASN A 158 -30.57 -2.41 6.91
C ASN A 158 -30.35 -1.73 5.55
N SER A 159 -29.10 -1.60 5.08
CA SER A 159 -28.85 -0.92 3.82
C SER A 159 -29.39 -1.69 2.63
N THR A 160 -30.07 -0.98 1.73
CA THR A 160 -30.74 -1.62 0.59
C THR A 160 -29.74 -1.95 -0.52
N PRO A 161 -30.07 -2.89 -1.43
CA PRO A 161 -29.25 -3.14 -2.60
C PRO A 161 -28.99 -1.88 -3.44
N GLU A 162 -29.94 -0.95 -3.51
CA GLU A 162 -29.74 0.33 -4.21
C GLU A 162 -28.70 1.23 -3.53
N GLU A 163 -28.70 1.29 -2.18
CA GLU A 163 -27.72 2.08 -1.42
C GLU A 163 -26.30 1.51 -1.57
N ILE A 164 -26.16 0.19 -1.51
CA ILE A 164 -24.88 -0.50 -1.73
C ILE A 164 -24.39 -0.24 -3.16
N LYS A 165 -25.28 -0.32 -4.16
CA LYS A 165 -24.93 -0.02 -5.55
C LYS A 165 -24.48 1.42 -5.74
N ALA A 166 -25.20 2.38 -5.15
CA ALA A 166 -24.86 3.80 -5.24
C ALA A 166 -23.48 4.11 -4.62
N SER A 167 -23.16 3.53 -3.47
CA SER A 167 -21.84 3.70 -2.83
C SER A 167 -20.71 3.04 -3.62
N LEU A 168 -20.95 1.87 -4.24
CA LEU A 168 -19.99 1.24 -5.16
C LEU A 168 -19.75 2.12 -6.40
N ASP A 169 -20.80 2.68 -6.99
CA ASP A 169 -20.69 3.56 -8.15
C ASP A 169 -19.93 4.85 -7.81
N ALA A 170 -20.13 5.40 -6.60
CA ALA A 170 -19.35 6.54 -6.10
C ALA A 170 -17.85 6.20 -5.99
N VAL A 171 -17.48 5.05 -5.42
CA VAL A 171 -16.07 4.60 -5.35
C VAL A 171 -15.46 4.45 -6.74
N ARG A 172 -16.17 3.83 -7.68
CA ARG A 172 -15.71 3.67 -9.07
C ARG A 172 -15.52 5.01 -9.77
N ALA A 173 -16.47 5.94 -9.59
CA ALA A 173 -16.41 7.27 -10.19
C ALA A 173 -15.19 8.06 -9.70
N VAL A 174 -14.92 8.04 -8.39
CA VAL A 174 -13.75 8.73 -7.83
C VAL A 174 -12.44 8.10 -8.32
N LYS A 175 -12.34 6.77 -8.37
CA LYS A 175 -11.14 6.10 -8.92
C LYS A 175 -10.88 6.50 -10.36
N LYS A 176 -11.90 6.43 -11.22
CA LYS A 176 -11.79 6.82 -12.63
C LYS A 176 -11.38 8.28 -12.78
N LYS A 177 -11.89 9.17 -11.92
CA LYS A 177 -11.49 10.58 -11.90
C LYS A 177 -10.02 10.72 -11.50
N SER A 178 -9.57 10.09 -10.41
CA SER A 178 -8.18 10.14 -9.96
C SER A 178 -7.21 9.60 -11.02
N GLU A 179 -7.56 8.52 -11.72
CA GLU A 179 -6.78 7.99 -12.84
C GLU A 179 -6.69 8.99 -14.00
N GLY A 180 -7.82 9.60 -14.37
CA GLY A 180 -7.86 10.62 -15.41
C GLY A 180 -7.06 11.88 -15.06
N ASP A 181 -7.12 12.33 -13.81
CA ASP A 181 -6.36 13.49 -13.33
C ASP A 181 -4.85 13.19 -13.31
N LEU A 182 -4.45 11.98 -12.90
CA LEU A 182 -3.05 11.54 -12.96
C LEU A 182 -2.55 11.46 -14.41
N ALA A 183 -3.34 10.90 -15.33
CA ALA A 183 -2.97 10.82 -16.75
C ALA A 183 -2.74 12.23 -17.34
N LYS A 184 -3.65 13.17 -17.09
CA LYS A 184 -3.49 14.58 -17.52
C LYS A 184 -2.24 15.23 -16.92
N ALA A 185 -1.97 15.01 -15.63
CA ALA A 185 -0.79 15.56 -14.98
C ALA A 185 0.52 15.02 -15.58
N LYS A 186 0.55 13.72 -15.96
CA LYS A 186 1.68 13.13 -16.67
C LYS A 186 1.85 13.74 -18.07
N GLU A 187 0.76 13.91 -18.83
CA GLU A 187 0.82 14.57 -20.15
C GLU A 187 1.30 16.02 -20.07
N GLU A 188 0.85 16.78 -19.07
CA GLU A 188 1.32 18.14 -18.82
C GLU A 188 2.83 18.17 -18.50
N LEU A 189 3.31 17.22 -17.68
CA LEU A 189 4.73 17.07 -17.38
C LEU A 189 5.54 16.70 -18.63
N LEU A 190 5.06 15.75 -19.45
CA LEU A 190 5.73 15.33 -20.69
C LEU A 190 5.93 16.48 -21.68
N LYS A 191 4.97 17.42 -21.76
CA LYS A 191 5.09 18.61 -22.62
C LYS A 191 6.14 19.62 -22.14
N ALA A 192 6.52 19.56 -20.85
CA ALA A 192 7.46 20.48 -20.22
C ALA A 192 8.88 19.92 -20.09
N ILE A 193 9.11 18.67 -20.52
CA ILE A 193 10.41 17.99 -20.36
C ILE A 193 10.98 17.50 -21.69
N THR A 194 12.28 17.27 -21.71
CA THR A 194 13.02 16.65 -22.81
C THR A 194 12.99 15.12 -22.69
N PRO A 195 13.22 14.36 -23.79
CA PRO A 195 13.26 12.89 -23.74
C PRO A 195 14.28 12.32 -22.74
N ARG A 196 15.38 13.04 -22.50
CA ARG A 196 16.39 12.64 -21.50
C ARG A 196 15.85 12.75 -20.08
N GLN A 197 15.13 13.83 -19.77
CA GLN A 197 14.52 14.04 -18.46
C GLN A 197 13.37 13.06 -18.23
N GLU A 198 12.57 12.78 -19.26
CA GLU A 198 11.55 11.74 -19.24
C GLU A 198 12.15 10.39 -18.84
N GLY A 199 13.22 9.94 -19.52
CA GLY A 199 13.89 8.69 -19.18
C GLY A 199 14.39 8.63 -17.73
N ARG A 200 14.84 9.76 -17.17
CA ARG A 200 15.21 9.84 -15.74
C ARG A 200 13.99 9.72 -14.82
N LEU A 201 12.89 10.38 -15.14
CA LEU A 201 11.66 10.29 -14.36
C LEU A 201 11.01 8.90 -14.43
N VAL A 202 11.15 8.20 -15.55
CA VAL A 202 10.76 6.78 -15.70
C VAL A 202 11.63 5.88 -14.81
N GLN A 203 12.96 6.07 -14.80
CA GLN A 203 13.86 5.35 -13.90
C GLN A 203 13.51 5.54 -12.42
N LEU A 204 13.00 6.72 -12.07
CA LEU A 204 12.54 7.06 -10.72
C LEU A 204 11.11 6.57 -10.41
N GLY A 205 10.39 6.02 -11.39
CA GLY A 205 9.01 5.54 -11.25
C GLY A 205 7.98 6.65 -10.99
N ILE A 206 8.28 7.88 -11.40
CA ILE A 206 7.39 9.04 -11.28
C ILE A 206 6.40 9.07 -12.44
N ILE A 207 6.89 8.78 -13.65
CA ILE A 207 6.10 8.58 -14.87
C ILE A 207 6.42 7.19 -15.44
N ASP A 208 5.56 6.71 -16.34
CA ASP A 208 5.60 5.39 -16.98
C ASP A 208 5.47 5.51 -18.50
#